data_AF-A0A378J330-F1
#
_entry.id   AF-A0A378J330-F1
#
_cell.length_a   1.000
_cell.length_b   1.000
_cell.length_c   1.000
_cell.angle_alpha   90.00
_cell.angle_beta   90.00
_cell.angle_gamma   90.00
#
_symmetry.space_group_name_H-M   'P 1'
#
loop_
_entity.id
_entity.type
_entity.pdbx_description
1 polymer ?
#
loop_
_entity_poly.entity_id
_entity_poly.type
_entity_poly.pdbx_seq_one_letter_code
_entity_poly.pdbx_strand_id
1 'polypeptide(L)'
;MVKLRASLNQWLCDYLKLNMGRDERLFTQFLPLGYAKTTLSCVNASFYERCQLTKWMIGALITLTDDFTDNPEFRSMSWVKGFIAATQDRHQVSPLSSKQQQALKLSCQLYEWIQHSIAQMTLQPRLIPLIEFDMQQYFLNMHFSTFLNSEPLLICKREYLWHAPHNMGIVIAGMMDLACSNHIEWHEMAAVREVFYSAQRCGHICNTLTTVDREIEEGCVSNEILLRVLHGNNGSEDDIIKFLKQERAELYQKIHDKSLKTFSTEHYVKGLQQLQILHEDMLGVI
;
A
#
# COMPACT_ATOMS: atom_id res chain seq x y z
N MET A 1 16.13 -13.38 -5.95
CA MET A 1 15.53 -13.39 -4.60
C MET A 1 16.34 -12.42 -3.74
N VAL A 2 15.76 -11.31 -3.29
CA VAL A 2 16.47 -10.33 -2.45
C VAL A 2 16.85 -11.05 -1.16
N LYS A 3 18.14 -11.33 -0.94
CA LYS A 3 18.59 -11.80 0.38
C LYS A 3 18.28 -10.69 1.36
N LEU A 4 17.30 -10.91 2.24
CA LEU A 4 17.00 -9.98 3.33
C LEU A 4 18.29 -9.77 4.13
N ARG A 5 18.78 -8.54 4.15
CA ARG A 5 19.96 -8.16 4.94
C ARG A 5 19.69 -8.47 6.41
N ALA A 6 20.73 -8.75 7.20
CA ALA A 6 20.58 -9.14 8.61
C ALA A 6 19.68 -8.18 9.43
N SER A 7 19.72 -6.88 9.15
CA SER A 7 18.86 -5.87 9.77
C SER A 7 17.37 -6.04 9.46
N LEU A 8 17.01 -6.54 8.28
CA LEU A 8 15.62 -6.78 7.87
C LEU A 8 15.09 -8.07 8.49
N ASN A 9 15.94 -9.09 8.62
CA ASN A 9 15.59 -10.30 9.36
C ASN A 9 15.28 -9.96 10.83
N GLN A 10 16.10 -9.09 11.44
CA GLN A 10 15.83 -8.64 12.80
C GLN A 10 14.51 -7.86 12.90
N TRP A 11 14.24 -6.94 11.96
CA TRP A 11 12.98 -6.22 11.92
C TRP A 11 11.78 -7.18 11.81
N LEU A 12 11.85 -8.17 10.92
CA LEU A 12 10.77 -9.16 10.74
C LEU A 12 10.57 -9.98 12.02
N CYS A 13 11.65 -10.45 12.65
CA CYS A 13 11.57 -11.15 13.93
C CYS A 13 10.90 -10.30 15.01
N ASP A 14 11.20 -9.00 15.07
CA ASP A 14 10.62 -8.10 16.07
C ASP A 14 9.16 -7.76 15.75
N TYR A 15 8.81 -7.63 14.47
CA TYR A 15 7.43 -7.49 14.02
C TYR A 15 6.59 -8.73 14.38
N LEU A 16 7.07 -9.94 14.08
CA LEU A 16 6.33 -11.19 14.37
C LEU A 16 6.10 -11.38 15.88
N LYS A 17 6.99 -10.87 16.74
CA LYS A 17 6.80 -10.87 18.21
C LYS A 17 5.66 -9.98 18.69
N LEU A 18 5.19 -9.02 17.88
CA LEU A 18 3.98 -8.25 18.18
C LEU A 18 2.73 -9.13 18.17
N ASN A 19 2.80 -10.29 17.51
CA ASN A 19 1.73 -11.29 17.42
C ASN A 19 0.42 -10.71 16.86
N MET A 20 0.52 -10.01 15.73
CA MET A 20 -0.61 -9.39 15.02
C MET A 20 -1.35 -10.36 14.08
N GLY A 21 -1.02 -11.64 14.11
CA GLY A 21 -1.70 -12.66 13.30
C GLY A 21 -1.25 -12.78 11.83
N ARG A 22 -0.21 -12.03 11.40
CA ARG A 22 0.33 -12.15 10.04
C ARG A 22 1.27 -13.33 9.87
N ASP A 23 1.19 -13.96 8.71
CA ASP A 23 2.14 -14.98 8.26
C ASP A 23 3.44 -14.34 7.73
N GLU A 24 4.59 -14.92 8.08
CA GLU A 24 5.90 -14.43 7.62
C GLU A 24 6.06 -14.43 6.09
N ARG A 25 5.26 -15.25 5.38
CA ARG A 25 5.25 -15.34 3.91
C ARG A 25 4.77 -14.05 3.25
N LEU A 26 3.98 -13.22 3.92
CA LEU A 26 3.67 -11.86 3.46
C LEU A 26 4.97 -11.09 3.17
N PHE A 27 5.91 -11.13 4.12
CA PHE A 27 7.16 -10.39 4.03
C PHE A 27 8.24 -11.11 3.23
N THR A 28 8.28 -12.44 3.28
CA THR A 28 9.36 -13.23 2.66
C THR A 28 9.05 -13.68 1.23
N GLN A 29 7.77 -13.72 0.84
CA GLN A 29 7.32 -14.17 -0.47
C GLN A 29 6.45 -13.13 -1.18
N PHE A 30 5.34 -12.70 -0.59
CA PHE A 30 4.37 -11.83 -1.25
C PHE A 30 4.98 -10.48 -1.64
N LEU A 31 5.49 -9.70 -0.68
CA LEU A 31 6.07 -8.39 -0.97
C LEU A 31 7.25 -8.47 -1.95
N PRO A 32 8.27 -9.35 -1.78
CA PRO A 32 9.37 -9.43 -2.73
C PRO A 32 8.95 -9.83 -4.15
N LEU A 33 8.06 -10.82 -4.29
CA LEU A 33 7.60 -11.29 -5.60
C LEU A 33 6.65 -10.27 -6.25
N GLY A 34 5.74 -9.70 -5.47
CA GLY A 34 4.80 -8.69 -5.92
C GLY A 34 5.50 -7.46 -6.48
N TYR A 35 6.45 -6.90 -5.73
CA TYR A 35 7.24 -5.76 -6.22
C TYR A 35 8.10 -6.13 -7.42
N ALA A 36 8.67 -7.33 -7.47
CA ALA A 36 9.46 -7.76 -8.63
C ALA A 36 8.63 -7.81 -9.92
N LYS A 37 7.38 -8.29 -9.83
CA LYS A 37 6.43 -8.37 -10.95
C LYS A 37 5.98 -7.00 -11.45
N THR A 38 5.85 -6.03 -10.55
CA THR A 38 5.31 -4.70 -10.86
C THR A 38 6.38 -3.62 -11.02
N THR A 39 7.67 -3.98 -10.99
CA THR A 39 8.73 -2.99 -11.19
C THR A 39 8.72 -2.44 -12.62
N LEU A 40 8.79 -1.13 -12.77
CA LEU A 40 8.80 -0.50 -14.09
C LEU A 40 10.05 -0.89 -14.90
N SER A 41 9.86 -1.03 -16.21
CA SER A 41 10.93 -1.40 -17.15
C SER A 41 12.04 -0.35 -17.27
N CYS A 42 11.84 0.86 -16.74
CA CYS A 42 12.77 1.99 -16.83
C CYS A 42 13.75 2.09 -15.65
N VAL A 43 13.57 1.28 -14.61
CA VAL A 43 14.46 1.27 -13.45
C VAL A 43 15.88 0.92 -13.90
N ASN A 44 16.86 1.72 -13.48
CA ASN A 44 18.26 1.45 -13.75
C ASN A 44 18.68 0.13 -13.05
N ALA A 45 19.28 -0.78 -13.81
CA ALA A 45 19.73 -2.09 -13.30
C ALA A 45 20.65 -1.99 -12.06
N SER A 46 21.52 -0.99 -11.99
CA SER A 46 22.42 -0.74 -10.85
C SER A 46 21.67 -0.30 -9.58
N PHE A 47 20.45 0.21 -9.72
CA PHE A 47 19.59 0.62 -8.60
C PHE A 47 18.48 -0.39 -8.29
N TYR A 48 18.29 -1.42 -9.13
CA TYR A 48 17.17 -2.35 -9.04
C TYR A 48 17.06 -3.00 -7.65
N GLU A 49 18.14 -3.58 -7.12
CA GLU A 49 18.11 -4.22 -5.79
C GLU A 49 17.75 -3.24 -4.67
N ARG A 50 18.27 -2.01 -4.75
CA ARG A 50 18.00 -0.98 -3.75
C ARG A 50 16.57 -0.47 -3.85
N CYS A 51 16.06 -0.29 -5.06
CA CYS A 51 14.67 0.08 -5.34
C CYS A 51 13.71 -0.99 -4.79
N GLN A 52 13.97 -2.26 -5.08
CA GLN A 52 13.20 -3.40 -4.56
C GLN A 52 13.19 -3.43 -3.03
N LEU A 53 14.34 -3.21 -2.41
CA LEU A 53 14.43 -3.14 -0.96
C LEU A 53 13.62 -1.97 -0.38
N THR A 54 13.69 -0.78 -0.98
CA THR A 54 12.91 0.36 -0.49
C THR A 54 11.43 0.14 -0.63
N LYS A 55 10.97 -0.44 -1.75
CA LYS A 55 9.56 -0.84 -1.90
C LYS A 55 9.13 -1.86 -0.86
N TRP A 56 9.98 -2.85 -0.56
CA TRP A 56 9.73 -3.78 0.53
C TRP A 56 9.55 -3.07 1.88
N MET A 57 10.42 -2.09 2.20
CA MET A 57 10.32 -1.31 3.44
C MET A 57 9.03 -0.48 3.50
N ILE A 58 8.60 0.07 2.36
CA ILE A 58 7.32 0.77 2.24
C ILE A 58 6.16 -0.19 2.53
N GLY A 59 6.13 -1.36 1.88
CA GLY A 59 5.10 -2.38 2.13
C GLY A 59 5.08 -2.87 3.58
N ALA A 60 6.26 -3.03 4.19
CA ALA A 60 6.39 -3.39 5.59
C ALA A 60 5.88 -2.30 6.54
N LEU A 61 6.15 -1.02 6.23
CA LEU A 61 5.64 0.11 7.01
C LEU A 61 4.12 0.16 6.93
N ILE A 62 3.59 0.06 5.70
CA ILE A 62 2.15 0.05 5.43
C ILE A 62 1.49 -1.06 6.26
N THR A 63 1.95 -2.30 6.13
CA THR A 63 1.41 -3.45 6.86
C THR A 63 1.44 -3.24 8.38
N LEU A 64 2.59 -2.85 8.93
CA LEU A 64 2.73 -2.61 10.37
C LEU A 64 1.76 -1.53 10.87
N THR A 65 1.64 -0.43 10.13
CA THR A 65 0.76 0.66 10.55
C THR A 65 -0.72 0.29 10.40
N ASP A 66 -1.09 -0.41 9.33
CA ASP A 66 -2.45 -0.93 9.07
C ASP A 66 -2.91 -1.87 10.21
N ASP A 67 -2.05 -2.83 10.60
CA ASP A 67 -2.33 -3.75 11.70
C ASP A 67 -2.61 -3.04 13.04
N PHE A 68 -2.10 -1.82 13.23
CA PHE A 68 -2.29 -1.04 14.45
C PHE A 68 -3.39 0.03 14.34
N THR A 69 -3.79 0.41 13.12
CA THR A 69 -4.90 1.35 12.91
C THR A 69 -6.24 0.66 12.84
N ASP A 70 -6.29 -0.53 12.23
CA ASP A 70 -7.55 -1.21 11.91
C ASP A 70 -7.90 -2.26 12.97
N ASN A 71 -6.93 -2.66 13.79
CA ASN A 71 -7.16 -3.61 14.89
C ASN A 71 -8.11 -3.04 15.96
N PRO A 72 -9.20 -3.76 16.30
CA PRO A 72 -10.19 -3.33 17.30
C PRO A 72 -9.64 -2.98 18.68
N GLU A 73 -8.51 -3.58 19.10
CA GLU A 73 -7.84 -3.30 20.38
C GLU A 73 -7.22 -1.89 20.42
N PHE A 74 -6.75 -1.39 19.26
CA PHE A 74 -5.97 -0.16 19.18
C PHE A 74 -6.68 0.97 18.43
N ARG A 75 -7.66 0.65 17.58
CA ARG A 75 -8.32 1.61 16.68
C ARG A 75 -8.93 2.77 17.46
N SER A 76 -8.34 3.95 17.33
CA SER A 76 -8.89 5.21 17.83
C SER A 76 -8.26 6.38 17.10
N MET A 77 -9.04 7.43 16.86
CA MET A 77 -8.55 8.62 16.16
C MET A 77 -7.40 9.32 16.91
N SER A 78 -7.40 9.28 18.24
CA SER A 78 -6.31 9.82 19.06
C SER A 78 -5.02 9.03 18.89
N TRP A 79 -5.09 7.70 18.91
CA TRP A 79 -3.94 6.82 18.63
C TRP A 79 -3.39 7.07 17.24
N VAL A 80 -4.22 7.04 16.20
CA VAL A 80 -3.77 7.19 14.80
C VAL A 80 -3.08 8.55 14.58
N LYS A 81 -3.65 9.65 15.10
CA LYS A 81 -3.01 10.99 15.06
C LYS A 81 -1.66 11.00 15.77
N GLY A 82 -1.58 10.46 16.97
CA GLY A 82 -0.32 10.39 17.70
C GLY A 82 0.72 9.53 16.99
N PHE A 83 0.30 8.37 16.49
CA PHE A 83 1.16 7.38 15.85
C PHE A 83 1.77 7.92 14.55
N ILE A 84 0.98 8.59 13.72
CA ILE A 84 1.45 9.27 12.50
C ILE A 84 2.44 10.38 12.86
N ALA A 85 2.07 11.29 13.76
CA ALA A 85 2.92 12.41 14.17
C ALA A 85 4.25 11.95 14.78
N ALA A 86 4.24 10.86 15.56
CA ALA A 86 5.45 10.28 16.12
C ALA A 86 6.31 9.58 15.07
N THR A 87 5.69 8.92 14.09
CA THR A 87 6.41 8.26 12.99
C THR A 87 7.08 9.30 12.08
N GLN A 88 6.39 10.39 11.76
CA GLN A 88 6.88 11.43 10.84
C GLN A 88 7.86 12.40 11.51
N ASP A 89 7.51 12.92 12.69
CA ASP A 89 8.17 14.08 13.30
C ASP A 89 8.73 13.78 14.70
N ARG A 90 8.71 12.51 15.13
CA ARG A 90 9.20 12.05 16.45
C ARG A 90 8.49 12.73 17.64
N HIS A 91 7.24 13.16 17.46
CA HIS A 91 6.41 13.62 18.56
C HIS A 91 6.27 12.54 19.64
N GLN A 92 6.26 12.97 20.91
CA GLN A 92 5.99 12.07 22.01
C GLN A 92 4.50 11.71 22.06
N VAL A 93 4.21 10.42 22.20
CA VAL A 93 2.86 9.90 22.42
C VAL A 93 2.86 9.16 23.74
N SER A 94 1.95 9.54 24.63
CA SER A 94 1.79 8.89 25.93
C SER A 94 0.35 9.05 26.43
N PRO A 95 -0.15 8.10 27.25
CA PRO A 95 0.46 6.81 27.59
C PRO A 95 0.34 5.78 26.45
N LEU A 96 1.30 4.84 26.35
CA LEU A 96 1.29 3.73 25.38
C LEU A 96 1.39 2.38 26.08
N SER A 97 0.70 1.37 25.53
CA SER A 97 0.95 -0.02 25.90
C SER A 97 2.33 -0.48 25.41
N SER A 98 2.85 -1.59 25.97
CA SER A 98 4.12 -2.15 25.51
C SER A 98 4.10 -2.50 24.01
N LYS A 99 2.98 -3.04 23.49
CA LYS A 99 2.81 -3.33 22.07
C LYS A 99 2.84 -2.06 21.22
N GLN A 100 2.09 -1.01 21.60
CA GLN A 100 2.09 0.27 20.89
C GLN A 100 3.47 0.93 20.88
N GLN A 101 4.21 0.85 21.98
CA GLN A 101 5.58 1.37 22.06
C GLN A 101 6.53 0.64 21.10
N GLN A 102 6.42 -0.70 21.01
CA GLN A 102 7.23 -1.49 20.08
C GLN A 102 6.86 -1.21 18.62
N ALA A 103 5.56 -1.15 18.31
CA ALA A 103 5.08 -0.80 16.97
C ALA A 103 5.52 0.60 16.52
N LEU A 104 5.44 1.58 17.42
CA LEU A 104 5.94 2.93 17.18
C LEU A 104 7.44 2.92 16.87
N LYS A 105 8.23 2.23 17.69
CA LYS A 105 9.67 2.11 17.46
C LYS A 105 9.98 1.51 16.08
N LEU A 106 9.32 0.40 15.72
CA LEU A 106 9.52 -0.26 14.43
C LEU A 106 9.09 0.63 13.26
N SER A 107 8.00 1.39 13.40
CA SER A 107 7.50 2.32 12.38
C SER A 107 8.46 3.48 12.15
N CYS A 108 8.98 4.10 13.22
CA CYS A 108 10.00 5.14 13.11
C CYS A 108 11.25 4.62 12.41
N GLN A 109 11.72 3.42 12.77
CA GLN A 109 12.90 2.81 12.13
C GLN A 109 12.70 2.60 10.62
N LEU A 110 11.54 2.09 10.21
CA LEU A 110 11.21 1.93 8.80
C LEU A 110 11.11 3.28 8.08
N TYR A 111 10.38 4.23 8.65
CA TYR A 111 10.18 5.54 8.04
C TYR A 111 11.50 6.28 7.85
N GLU A 112 12.35 6.33 8.87
CA GLU A 112 13.69 6.91 8.79
C GLU A 112 14.55 6.26 7.70
N TRP A 113 14.49 4.93 7.61
CA TRP A 113 15.21 4.18 6.58
C TRP A 113 14.70 4.54 5.19
N ILE A 114 13.38 4.62 5.01
CA ILE A 114 12.75 4.98 3.73
C ILE A 114 13.19 6.38 3.31
N GLN A 115 13.10 7.38 4.20
CA GLN A 115 13.53 8.75 3.94
C GLN A 115 15.01 8.81 3.52
N HIS A 116 15.88 8.11 4.26
CA HIS A 116 17.30 8.06 3.94
C HIS A 116 17.57 7.39 2.59
N SER A 117 16.84 6.31 2.28
CA SER A 117 16.97 5.62 1.00
C SER A 117 16.50 6.45 -0.17
N ILE A 118 15.35 7.15 -0.05
CA ILE A 118 14.86 8.09 -1.07
C ILE A 118 15.93 9.15 -1.37
N ALA A 119 16.52 9.77 -0.33
CA ALA A 119 17.55 10.79 -0.51
C ALA A 119 18.81 10.27 -1.21
N GLN A 120 19.20 9.02 -0.98
CA GLN A 120 20.45 8.46 -1.50
C GLN A 120 20.33 7.72 -2.84
N MET A 121 19.15 7.19 -3.16
CA MET A 121 18.96 6.33 -4.34
C MET A 121 18.35 7.03 -5.55
N THR A 122 17.89 8.26 -5.35
CA THR A 122 17.14 8.99 -6.38
C THR A 122 18.08 9.58 -7.44
N LEU A 123 17.98 9.07 -8.66
CA LEU A 123 18.60 9.64 -9.86
C LEU A 123 17.84 10.88 -10.37
N GLN A 124 16.62 11.11 -9.89
CA GLN A 124 15.72 12.19 -10.31
C GLN A 124 15.25 13.04 -9.11
N PRO A 125 16.11 13.89 -8.50
CA PRO A 125 15.79 14.57 -7.22
C PRO A 125 14.48 15.38 -7.21
N ARG A 126 14.02 15.83 -8.39
CA ARG A 126 12.74 16.52 -8.56
C ARG A 126 11.52 15.68 -8.17
N LEU A 127 11.66 14.35 -8.09
CA LEU A 127 10.59 13.46 -7.67
C LEU A 127 10.45 13.36 -6.14
N ILE A 128 11.46 13.74 -5.36
CA ILE A 128 11.44 13.59 -3.88
C ILE A 128 10.21 14.27 -3.28
N PRO A 129 9.86 15.54 -3.60
CA PRO A 129 8.67 16.17 -3.04
C PRO A 129 7.35 15.49 -3.46
N LEU A 130 7.31 14.86 -4.64
CA LEU A 130 6.13 14.11 -5.08
C LEU A 130 5.98 12.81 -4.30
N ILE A 131 7.09 12.13 -4.03
CA ILE A 131 7.11 10.93 -3.19
C ILE A 131 6.66 11.27 -1.77
N GLU A 132 7.19 12.36 -1.20
CA GLU A 132 6.78 12.84 0.13
C GLU A 132 5.28 13.16 0.15
N PHE A 133 4.76 13.82 -0.89
CA PHE A 133 3.33 14.04 -1.05
C PHE A 133 2.54 12.73 -1.08
N ASP A 134 2.99 11.72 -1.83
CA ASP A 134 2.31 10.43 -1.92
C ASP A 134 2.36 9.65 -0.59
N MET A 135 3.44 9.79 0.19
CA MET A 135 3.49 9.31 1.58
C MET A 135 2.45 10.01 2.46
N GLN A 136 2.23 11.32 2.29
CA GLN A 136 1.16 12.01 3.02
C GLN A 136 -0.24 11.52 2.63
N GLN A 137 -0.46 11.14 1.36
CA GLN A 137 -1.73 10.54 0.96
C GLN A 137 -1.97 9.20 1.66
N TYR A 138 -0.91 8.40 1.87
CA TYR A 138 -0.99 7.17 2.66
C TYR A 138 -1.39 7.44 4.13
N PHE A 139 -0.74 8.39 4.81
CA PHE A 139 -1.09 8.74 6.19
C PHE A 139 -2.49 9.35 6.30
N LEU A 140 -2.92 10.13 5.30
CA LEU A 140 -4.29 10.62 5.22
C LEU A 140 -5.30 9.47 5.11
N ASN A 141 -4.95 8.41 4.37
CA ASN A 141 -5.79 7.22 4.32
C ASN A 141 -5.89 6.51 5.68
N MET A 142 -4.84 6.47 6.51
CA MET A 142 -4.96 5.91 7.87
C MET A 142 -6.00 6.67 8.71
N HIS A 143 -6.03 8.01 8.61
CA HIS A 143 -7.09 8.82 9.22
C HIS A 143 -8.47 8.48 8.65
N PHE A 144 -8.56 8.35 7.33
CA PHE A 144 -9.80 8.03 6.65
C PHE A 144 -10.33 6.64 7.06
N SER A 145 -9.49 5.59 7.08
CA SER A 145 -9.88 4.23 7.52
C SER A 145 -10.38 4.23 8.96
N THR A 146 -9.70 4.97 9.85
CA THR A 146 -10.13 5.09 11.25
C THR A 146 -11.51 5.77 11.36
N PHE A 147 -11.72 6.85 10.59
CA PHE A 147 -13.01 7.55 10.55
C PHE A 147 -14.13 6.64 10.01
N LEU A 148 -13.84 5.95 8.90
CA LEU A 148 -14.73 5.00 8.23
C LEU A 148 -15.18 3.88 9.18
N ASN A 149 -14.27 3.32 9.97
CA ASN A 149 -14.61 2.30 10.95
C ASN A 149 -15.44 2.83 12.13
N SER A 150 -15.31 4.12 12.48
CA SER A 150 -16.11 4.72 13.56
C SER A 150 -17.48 5.21 13.12
N GLU A 151 -17.61 5.71 11.90
CA GLU A 151 -18.79 6.40 11.39
C GLU A 151 -19.17 5.91 9.97
N PRO A 152 -19.41 4.60 9.76
CA PRO A 152 -19.56 4.04 8.42
C PRO A 152 -20.75 4.61 7.64
N LEU A 153 -21.79 5.11 8.34
CA LEU A 153 -22.98 5.70 7.70
C LEU A 153 -22.74 7.10 7.11
N LEU A 154 -21.67 7.79 7.51
CA LEU A 154 -21.37 9.15 7.04
C LEU A 154 -20.58 9.18 5.72
N ILE A 155 -20.26 8.01 5.18
CA ILE A 155 -19.29 7.90 4.10
C ILE A 155 -19.95 8.10 2.76
N CYS A 156 -19.33 8.94 1.93
CA CYS A 156 -19.72 9.05 0.53
C CYS A 156 -18.79 8.22 -0.36
N LYS A 157 -19.38 7.64 -1.41
CA LYS A 157 -18.67 6.82 -2.41
C LYS A 157 -17.44 7.54 -2.99
N ARG A 158 -17.53 8.86 -3.19
CA ARG A 158 -16.44 9.64 -3.80
C ARG A 158 -15.20 9.69 -2.90
N GLU A 159 -15.38 9.95 -1.61
CA GLU A 159 -14.27 9.98 -0.65
C GLU A 159 -13.65 8.60 -0.50
N TYR A 160 -14.48 7.56 -0.43
CA TYR A 160 -14.00 6.19 -0.36
C TYR A 160 -13.11 5.82 -1.55
N LEU A 161 -13.60 6.03 -2.77
CA LEU A 161 -12.85 5.72 -4.00
C LEU A 161 -11.57 6.55 -4.15
N TRP A 162 -11.51 7.72 -3.50
CA TRP A 162 -10.32 8.57 -3.52
C TRP A 162 -9.29 8.15 -2.47
N HIS A 163 -9.70 7.97 -1.21
CA HIS A 163 -8.78 7.75 -0.09
C HIS A 163 -8.41 6.29 0.11
N ALA A 164 -9.40 5.38 0.12
CA ALA A 164 -9.19 3.99 0.50
C ALA A 164 -8.06 3.28 -0.27
N PRO A 165 -7.92 3.44 -1.61
CA PRO A 165 -6.88 2.74 -2.35
C PRO A 165 -5.45 3.09 -1.94
N HIS A 166 -5.22 4.20 -1.23
CA HIS A 166 -3.87 4.60 -0.82
C HIS A 166 -3.24 3.63 0.18
N ASN A 167 -4.01 2.77 0.87
CA ASN A 167 -3.46 1.68 1.68
C ASN A 167 -2.59 0.70 0.87
N MET A 168 -2.76 0.61 -0.45
CA MET A 168 -1.97 -0.30 -1.28
C MET A 168 -0.53 0.17 -1.52
N GLY A 169 -0.24 1.47 -1.34
CA GLY A 169 1.10 2.04 -1.57
C GLY A 169 1.62 1.95 -3.01
N ILE A 170 0.80 1.57 -3.98
CA ILE A 170 1.22 1.35 -5.38
C ILE A 170 1.74 2.64 -6.03
N VAL A 171 1.13 3.79 -5.73
CA VAL A 171 1.62 5.08 -6.24
C VAL A 171 3.03 5.36 -5.71
N ILE A 172 3.25 5.21 -4.41
CA ILE A 172 4.57 5.42 -3.78
C ILE A 172 5.60 4.49 -4.41
N ALA A 173 5.26 3.20 -4.57
CA ALA A 173 6.12 2.20 -5.19
C ALA A 173 6.46 2.54 -6.66
N GLY A 174 5.49 2.98 -7.46
CA GLY A 174 5.72 3.44 -8.83
C GLY A 174 6.62 4.67 -8.90
N MET A 175 6.44 5.63 -7.98
CA MET A 175 7.32 6.80 -7.88
C MET A 175 8.75 6.43 -7.45
N MET A 176 8.94 5.38 -6.64
CA MET A 176 10.27 4.84 -6.32
C MET A 176 10.97 4.28 -7.56
N ASP A 177 10.23 3.59 -8.42
CA ASP A 177 10.77 3.07 -9.67
C ASP A 177 11.24 4.20 -10.58
N LEU A 178 10.43 5.24 -10.74
CA LEU A 178 10.80 6.45 -11.49
C LEU A 178 12.02 7.15 -10.88
N ALA A 179 12.08 7.29 -9.56
CA ALA A 179 13.23 7.88 -8.87
C ALA A 179 14.54 7.13 -9.14
N CYS A 180 14.46 5.82 -9.40
CA CYS A 180 15.60 4.96 -9.76
C CYS A 180 15.82 4.84 -11.27
N SER A 181 15.16 5.65 -12.10
CA SER A 181 15.25 5.58 -13.57
C SER A 181 16.23 6.61 -14.13
N ASN A 182 16.98 6.22 -15.16
CA ASN A 182 17.95 7.12 -15.83
C ASN A 182 17.26 8.22 -16.64
N HIS A 183 16.08 7.93 -17.18
CA HIS A 183 15.37 8.79 -18.10
C HIS A 183 13.88 8.78 -17.77
N ILE A 184 13.28 9.97 -17.80
CA ILE A 184 11.84 10.17 -17.62
C ILE A 184 11.40 11.23 -18.62
N GLU A 185 10.33 10.95 -19.36
CA GLU A 185 9.67 11.97 -20.17
C GLU A 185 8.78 12.83 -19.27
N TRP A 186 9.29 13.97 -18.83
CA TRP A 186 8.58 14.83 -17.86
C TRP A 186 7.19 15.29 -18.32
N HIS A 187 6.99 15.44 -19.63
CA HIS A 187 5.67 15.79 -20.19
C HIS A 187 4.64 14.65 -20.06
N GLU A 188 5.08 13.41 -19.80
CA GLU A 188 4.21 12.25 -19.55
C GLU A 188 3.82 12.10 -18.07
N MET A 189 4.41 12.88 -17.15
CA MET A 189 4.28 12.66 -15.70
C MET A 189 2.83 12.63 -15.21
N ALA A 190 1.95 13.46 -15.76
CA ALA A 190 0.52 13.41 -15.44
C ALA A 190 -0.13 12.07 -15.83
N ALA A 191 0.14 11.59 -17.05
CA ALA A 191 -0.36 10.31 -17.53
C ALA A 191 0.24 9.11 -16.78
N VAL A 192 1.53 9.19 -16.42
CA VAL A 192 2.20 8.20 -15.57
C VAL A 192 1.51 8.10 -14.20
N ARG A 193 1.19 9.24 -13.57
CA ARG A 193 0.45 9.24 -12.30
C ARG A 193 -0.94 8.64 -12.46
N GLU A 194 -1.68 8.95 -13.52
CA GLU A 194 -2.98 8.30 -13.79
C GLU A 194 -2.88 6.77 -13.91
N VAL A 195 -1.79 6.27 -14.51
CA VAL A 195 -1.50 4.83 -14.54
C VAL A 195 -1.35 4.28 -13.12
N PHE A 196 -0.57 4.94 -12.25
CA PHE A 196 -0.39 4.48 -10.89
C PHE A 196 -1.67 4.54 -10.04
N TYR A 197 -2.49 5.58 -10.19
CA TYR A 197 -3.79 5.64 -9.51
C TYR A 197 -4.73 4.52 -9.98
N SER A 198 -4.73 4.23 -11.28
CA SER A 198 -5.52 3.11 -11.83
C SER A 198 -5.01 1.76 -11.31
N ALA A 199 -3.69 1.58 -11.27
CA ALA A 199 -3.06 0.36 -10.73
C ALA A 199 -3.32 0.21 -9.23
N GLN A 200 -3.30 1.31 -8.48
CA GLN A 200 -3.63 1.35 -7.07
C GLN A 200 -5.07 0.92 -6.82
N ARG A 201 -6.01 1.38 -7.65
CA ARG A 201 -7.40 0.92 -7.61
C ARG A 201 -7.52 -0.57 -7.94
N CYS A 202 -6.78 -1.08 -8.94
CA CYS A 202 -6.74 -2.52 -9.21
C CYS A 202 -6.27 -3.33 -7.99
N GLY A 203 -5.21 -2.86 -7.32
CA GLY A 203 -4.69 -3.47 -6.10
C GLY A 203 -5.73 -3.48 -4.99
N HIS A 204 -6.41 -2.35 -4.75
CA HIS A 204 -7.43 -2.24 -3.71
C HIS A 204 -8.63 -3.16 -3.98
N ILE A 205 -9.08 -3.24 -5.24
CA ILE A 205 -10.13 -4.20 -5.63
C ILE A 205 -9.67 -5.63 -5.36
N CYS A 206 -8.42 -5.97 -5.68
CA CYS A 206 -7.89 -7.29 -5.41
C CYS A 206 -7.93 -7.61 -3.91
N ASN A 207 -7.38 -6.72 -3.08
CA ASN A 207 -7.41 -6.85 -1.62
C ASN A 207 -8.84 -7.03 -1.11
N THR A 208 -9.73 -6.09 -1.45
CA THR A 208 -11.16 -6.10 -1.09
C THR A 208 -11.84 -7.45 -1.35
N LEU A 209 -11.59 -8.05 -2.52
CA LEU A 209 -12.22 -9.32 -2.92
C LEU A 209 -11.66 -10.54 -2.16
N THR A 210 -10.45 -10.44 -1.62
CA THR A 210 -9.73 -11.56 -1.00
C THR A 210 -9.70 -11.50 0.52
N THR A 211 -9.98 -10.33 1.12
CA THR A 211 -9.92 -10.12 2.57
C THR A 211 -11.29 -9.98 3.22
N VAL A 212 -12.38 -10.07 2.45
CA VAL A 212 -13.75 -9.85 2.95
C VAL A 212 -14.09 -10.74 4.15
N ASP A 213 -13.81 -12.04 4.08
CA ASP A 213 -14.11 -12.99 5.16
C ASP A 213 -13.34 -12.64 6.44
N ARG A 214 -12.03 -12.36 6.31
CA ARG A 214 -11.17 -11.94 7.42
C ARG A 214 -11.66 -10.64 8.06
N GLU A 215 -11.97 -9.64 7.24
CA GLU A 215 -12.40 -8.32 7.71
C GLU A 215 -13.76 -8.38 8.42
N ILE A 216 -14.65 -9.29 8.02
CA ILE A 216 -15.89 -9.60 8.75
C ILE A 216 -15.58 -10.17 10.14
N GLU A 217 -14.68 -11.15 10.23
CA GLU A 217 -14.26 -11.75 11.51
C GLU A 217 -13.62 -10.74 12.46
N GLU A 218 -12.86 -9.79 11.91
CA GLU A 218 -12.21 -8.69 12.64
C GLU A 218 -13.18 -7.55 13.02
N GLY A 219 -14.43 -7.58 12.54
CA GLY A 219 -15.40 -6.50 12.75
C GLY A 219 -14.96 -5.18 12.10
N CYS A 220 -14.25 -5.28 10.97
CA CYS A 220 -13.80 -4.17 10.16
C CYS A 220 -14.83 -3.90 9.06
N VAL A 221 -15.45 -2.72 9.09
CA VAL A 221 -16.51 -2.35 8.14
C VAL A 221 -15.97 -1.52 6.97
N SER A 222 -14.65 -1.34 6.87
CA SER A 222 -14.03 -0.52 5.83
C SER A 222 -13.93 -1.22 4.46
N ASN A 223 -14.23 -2.53 4.39
CA ASN A 223 -14.30 -3.27 3.14
C ASN A 223 -15.36 -2.67 2.19
N GLU A 224 -15.01 -2.47 0.92
CA GLU A 224 -15.93 -1.85 -0.04
C GLU A 224 -17.22 -2.64 -0.26
N ILE A 225 -17.14 -3.98 -0.20
CA ILE A 225 -18.31 -4.85 -0.36
C ILE A 225 -19.28 -4.58 0.79
N LEU A 226 -18.79 -4.61 2.03
CA LEU A 226 -19.57 -4.37 3.23
C LEU A 226 -20.20 -2.97 3.24
N LEU A 227 -19.45 -1.94 2.84
CA LEU A 227 -19.96 -0.57 2.74
C LEU A 227 -21.06 -0.45 1.68
N ARG A 228 -20.85 -1.05 0.51
CA ARG A 228 -21.85 -1.00 -0.57
C ARG A 228 -23.14 -1.73 -0.19
N VAL A 229 -23.05 -2.80 0.58
CA VAL A 229 -24.21 -3.47 1.18
C VAL A 229 -24.89 -2.54 2.19
N LEU A 230 -24.13 -1.93 3.10
CA LEU A 230 -24.63 -1.05 4.16
C LEU A 230 -25.39 0.18 3.60
N HIS A 231 -24.87 0.83 2.57
CA HIS A 231 -25.46 2.03 1.98
C HIS A 231 -26.66 1.75 1.06
N GLY A 232 -26.99 0.48 0.79
CA GLY A 232 -28.10 0.08 -0.08
C GLY A 232 -27.91 0.46 -1.55
N ASN A 233 -28.85 0.03 -2.40
CA ASN A 233 -28.93 0.35 -3.84
C ASN A 233 -27.80 -0.19 -4.75
N ASN A 234 -26.94 -1.09 -4.27
CA ASN A 234 -25.83 -1.66 -5.07
C ASN A 234 -26.06 -3.11 -5.56
N GLY A 235 -27.26 -3.66 -5.35
CA GLY A 235 -27.56 -5.06 -5.66
C GLY A 235 -27.19 -6.02 -4.53
N SER A 236 -27.11 -7.31 -4.86
CA SER A 236 -26.60 -8.36 -3.96
C SER A 236 -25.07 -8.27 -3.80
N GLU A 237 -24.53 -9.00 -2.83
CA GLU A 237 -23.07 -9.13 -2.67
C GLU A 237 -22.39 -9.65 -3.95
N ASP A 238 -22.99 -10.65 -4.60
CA ASP A 238 -22.53 -11.21 -5.88
C ASP A 238 -22.50 -10.15 -6.99
N ASP A 239 -23.50 -9.26 -7.03
CA ASP A 239 -23.55 -8.16 -8.00
C ASP A 239 -22.39 -7.17 -7.78
N ILE A 240 -22.08 -6.88 -6.51
CA ILE A 240 -20.96 -6.00 -6.13
C ILE A 240 -19.63 -6.65 -6.51
N ILE A 241 -19.43 -7.93 -6.20
CA ILE A 241 -18.22 -8.69 -6.56
C ILE A 241 -18.03 -8.69 -8.08
N LYS A 242 -19.10 -8.95 -8.84
CA LYS A 242 -19.08 -8.93 -10.31
C LYS A 242 -18.72 -7.54 -10.84
N PHE A 243 -19.31 -6.49 -10.26
CA PHE A 243 -18.99 -5.10 -10.60
C PHE A 243 -17.51 -4.78 -10.37
N LEU A 244 -16.96 -5.14 -9.21
CA LEU A 244 -15.55 -4.86 -8.88
C LEU A 244 -14.58 -5.61 -9.82
N LYS A 245 -14.88 -6.88 -10.14
CA LYS A 245 -14.10 -7.65 -11.12
C LYS A 245 -14.11 -6.99 -12.51
N GLN A 246 -15.27 -6.48 -12.93
CA GLN A 246 -15.41 -5.76 -14.19
C GLN A 246 -14.63 -4.43 -14.18
N GLU A 247 -14.78 -3.62 -13.12
CA GLU A 247 -14.05 -2.35 -12.94
C GLU A 247 -12.54 -2.58 -13.05
N ARG A 248 -12.02 -3.61 -12.39
CA ARG A 248 -10.58 -3.96 -12.46
C ARG A 248 -10.13 -4.31 -13.88
N ALA A 249 -10.93 -5.08 -14.62
CA ALA A 249 -10.62 -5.42 -16.02
C ALA A 249 -10.58 -4.17 -16.90
N GLU A 250 -11.53 -3.24 -16.71
CA GLU A 250 -11.55 -1.95 -17.42
C GLU A 250 -10.35 -1.07 -17.06
N LEU A 251 -9.90 -1.09 -15.80
CA LEU A 251 -8.70 -0.37 -15.37
C LEU A 251 -7.42 -0.94 -16.00
N TYR A 252 -7.30 -2.27 -16.14
CA TYR A 252 -6.19 -2.87 -16.88
C TYR A 252 -6.17 -2.40 -18.33
N GLN A 253 -7.33 -2.40 -19.00
CA GLN A 253 -7.43 -1.89 -20.36
C GLN A 253 -7.07 -0.41 -20.44
N LYS A 254 -7.57 0.41 -19.51
CA LYS A 254 -7.26 1.84 -19.43
C LYS A 254 -5.77 2.11 -19.27
N ILE A 255 -5.06 1.32 -18.46
CA ILE A 255 -3.60 1.42 -18.31
C ILE A 255 -2.90 1.00 -19.59
N HIS A 256 -3.31 -0.13 -20.17
CA HIS A 256 -2.74 -0.67 -21.40
C HIS A 256 -2.85 0.31 -22.58
N ASP A 257 -3.98 1.01 -22.70
CA ASP A 257 -4.25 1.98 -23.77
C ASP A 257 -3.42 3.26 -23.64
N LYS A 258 -2.73 3.48 -22.51
CA LYS A 258 -1.78 4.59 -22.37
C LYS A 258 -0.50 4.24 -23.13
N SER A 259 -0.17 5.07 -24.12
CA SER A 259 1.12 5.04 -24.79
C SER A 259 2.11 5.95 -24.07
N LEU A 260 3.05 5.36 -23.33
CA LEU A 260 4.12 6.06 -22.63
C LEU A 260 5.48 5.64 -23.20
N LYS A 261 6.41 6.59 -23.31
CA LYS A 261 7.81 6.33 -23.64
C LYS A 261 8.65 6.04 -22.41
N THR A 262 8.22 6.55 -21.25
CA THR A 262 8.94 6.37 -19.99
C THR A 262 9.09 4.90 -19.61
N PHE A 263 8.03 4.09 -19.71
CA PHE A 263 8.06 2.64 -19.45
C PHE A 263 6.99 1.89 -20.25
N SER A 264 7.11 0.56 -20.34
CA SER A 264 6.12 -0.29 -21.02
C SER A 264 4.88 -0.49 -20.15
N THR A 265 3.76 0.11 -20.54
CA THR A 265 2.45 -0.07 -19.90
C THR A 265 1.92 -1.49 -20.06
N GLU A 266 2.18 -2.14 -21.20
CA GLU A 266 1.86 -3.56 -21.44
C GLU A 266 2.56 -4.47 -20.41
N HIS A 267 3.88 -4.30 -20.23
CA HIS A 267 4.63 -5.07 -19.23
C HIS A 267 4.10 -4.77 -17.83
N TYR A 268 3.82 -3.52 -17.51
CA TYR A 268 3.29 -3.14 -16.21
C TYR A 268 1.92 -3.79 -15.92
N VAL A 269 1.00 -3.81 -16.89
CA VAL A 269 -0.30 -4.50 -16.77
C VAL A 269 -0.13 -6.00 -16.56
N LYS A 270 0.76 -6.63 -17.33
CA LYS A 270 1.08 -8.06 -17.12
C LYS A 270 1.63 -8.31 -15.71
N GLY A 271 2.46 -7.41 -15.20
CA GLY A 271 2.95 -7.42 -13.83
C GLY A 271 1.82 -7.35 -12.79
N LEU A 272 0.86 -6.44 -12.98
CA LEU A 272 -0.31 -6.30 -12.10
C LEU A 272 -1.21 -7.54 -12.12
N GLN A 273 -1.41 -8.17 -13.29
CA GLN A 273 -2.16 -9.43 -13.40
C GLN A 273 -1.43 -10.58 -12.68
N GLN A 274 -0.10 -10.63 -12.75
CA GLN A 274 0.68 -11.61 -12.01
C GLN A 274 0.69 -11.35 -10.50
N LEU A 275 0.62 -10.10 -10.07
CA LEU A 275 0.42 -9.74 -8.67
C LEU A 275 -0.96 -10.21 -8.17
N GLN A 276 -2.00 -10.07 -9.00
CA GLN A 276 -3.32 -10.61 -8.69
C GLN A 276 -3.28 -12.13 -8.49
N ILE A 277 -2.68 -12.88 -9.43
CA ILE A 277 -2.55 -14.34 -9.31
C ILE A 277 -1.81 -14.70 -8.02
N LEU A 278 -0.73 -13.99 -7.71
CA LEU A 278 0.00 -14.18 -6.46
C LEU A 278 -0.88 -13.95 -5.21
N HIS A 279 -1.78 -12.97 -5.26
CA HIS A 279 -2.73 -12.69 -4.18
C HIS A 279 -3.75 -13.83 -4.00
N GLU A 280 -4.24 -14.39 -5.11
CA GLU A 280 -5.17 -15.51 -5.12
C GLU A 280 -4.49 -16.81 -4.63
N ASP A 281 -3.26 -17.07 -5.07
CA ASP A 281 -2.44 -18.23 -4.63
C ASP A 281 -2.08 -18.16 -3.14
N MET A 282 -2.07 -16.96 -2.55
CA MET A 282 -1.74 -16.72 -1.15
C MET A 282 -2.96 -16.36 -0.29
N LEU A 283 -4.17 -16.68 -0.74
CA LEU A 283 -5.39 -16.47 0.03
C LEU A 283 -5.29 -17.12 1.42
N GLY A 284 -5.65 -16.38 2.47
CA GLY A 284 -5.55 -16.83 3.86
C GLY A 284 -4.12 -16.83 4.44
N VAL A 285 -3.13 -16.39 3.67
CA VAL A 285 -1.73 -16.22 4.12
C VAL A 285 -1.40 -14.73 4.31
N ILE A 286 -1.95 -13.86 3.45
CA ILE A 286 -1.69 -12.41 3.43
C ILE A 286 -2.85 -11.60 4.02
#